data_AF-A0A2U8QWU8-F1
#
_entry.id   AF-A0A2U8QWU8-F1
#
_cell.length_a   1.000
_cell.length_b   1.000
_cell.length_c   1.000
_cell.angle_alpha   90.00
_cell.angle_beta   90.00
_cell.angle_gamma   90.00
#
_symmetry.space_group_name_H-M   'P 1'
#
loop_
_entity.id
_entity.type
_entity.pdbx_description
1 polymer ?
#
loop_
_entity_poly.entity_id
_entity_poly.type
_entity_poly.pdbx_seq_one_letter_code
_entity_poly.pdbx_strand_id
1 'polypeptide(L)'
;MNKTISINLGGFFFHIDENAYQTLTRYFDAVKRSLSPEGRDEIINDIESRIAELFQERLKSEKQVVGITEVEEVIAIMGQPEDYLIDEEPSYNQKSTTYSKSTSRTRRLYRDRDNSILGGVAAGFGHYFGIDPLWVRILFIISPFISFGTSVLIYLVLWILIPEAVTTAQKLEMRGEPINISNIEKKVKEGIGEISDKINNLDSEKITNTAKSGANQIGKTLGDVFMAIFKFLAKFIGAFIILFASMTLLGVIIGSVVMIFTSSMPDTFIFNHIETPFDFEVPLWIQGILLLFSVGIPFLALLLLGLKLLVTNMKPIGNYFKYTLLAVWLLSIIGVVYFGLKQATAIGYDGKSVQKEEFFLEPQDTLYVKMSYDDYFTKSVYEHERAKYTHDANNNEIIFSTKVRVHFLISETDQPYIQIEKSATGKSHKDAKDRSDNINYHFEIQKNKINLDNYFTTDFKNKFRDQEVNVYLYLPKGVHIKPDKSIQDFDWSDNKIFDLHHNSDEYIYQVADDEIVCLDCPSDEDDFDFDEITDTINENVSLKINNKELNINVKKDEINIKTK
;
A
#
# COMPACT_ATOMS: atom_id res chain seq x y z
N MET A 1 46.65 -47.90 -31.18
CA MET A 1 45.49 -46.99 -31.21
C MET A 1 44.38 -47.71 -31.94
N ASN A 2 43.25 -47.93 -31.28
CA ASN A 2 42.08 -48.50 -31.93
C ASN A 2 41.45 -47.45 -32.84
N LYS A 3 40.82 -47.87 -33.94
CA LYS A 3 40.13 -46.93 -34.83
C LYS A 3 38.90 -46.39 -34.12
N THR A 4 38.54 -45.14 -34.39
CA THR A 4 37.32 -44.51 -33.85
C THR A 4 36.27 -44.41 -34.94
N ILE A 5 35.04 -44.79 -34.63
CA ILE A 5 33.87 -44.74 -35.50
C ILE A 5 32.91 -43.68 -34.96
N SER A 6 32.22 -42.98 -35.84
CA SER A 6 31.18 -42.02 -35.47
C SER A 6 29.81 -42.63 -35.66
N ILE A 7 28.97 -42.56 -34.61
CA ILE A 7 27.62 -43.14 -34.62
C ILE A 7 26.59 -42.12 -34.15
N ASN A 8 25.35 -42.29 -34.62
CA ASN A 8 24.19 -41.56 -34.12
C ASN A 8 23.35 -42.52 -33.27
N LEU A 9 23.09 -42.16 -32.01
CA LEU A 9 22.22 -42.90 -31.09
C LEU A 9 21.16 -41.96 -30.56
N GLY A 10 19.89 -42.24 -30.83
CA GLY A 10 18.78 -41.42 -30.33
C GLY A 10 18.87 -39.93 -30.72
N GLY A 11 19.51 -39.61 -31.86
CA GLY A 11 19.73 -38.24 -32.33
C GLY A 11 21.02 -37.57 -31.86
N PHE A 12 21.83 -38.24 -31.01
CA PHE A 12 23.09 -37.72 -30.49
C PHE A 12 24.30 -38.34 -31.18
N PHE A 13 25.34 -37.54 -31.41
CA PHE A 13 26.55 -37.96 -32.11
C PHE A 13 27.65 -38.36 -31.11
N PHE A 14 28.15 -39.59 -31.24
CA PHE A 14 29.23 -40.12 -30.39
C PHE A 14 30.40 -40.61 -31.22
N HIS A 15 31.61 -40.43 -30.69
CA HIS A 15 32.82 -41.09 -31.18
C HIS A 15 33.08 -42.33 -30.32
N ILE A 16 33.15 -43.51 -30.93
CA ILE A 16 33.27 -44.80 -30.24
C ILE A 16 34.48 -45.58 -30.76
N ASP A 17 35.19 -46.27 -29.87
CA ASP A 17 36.26 -47.20 -30.25
C ASP A 17 35.69 -48.35 -31.11
N GLU A 18 36.40 -48.78 -32.15
CA GLU A 18 36.03 -49.91 -33.03
C GLU A 18 35.62 -51.18 -32.25
N ASN A 19 36.31 -51.51 -31.16
CA ASN A 19 35.95 -52.68 -30.34
C ASN A 19 34.66 -52.46 -29.53
N ALA A 20 34.49 -51.24 -29.02
CA ALA A 20 33.29 -50.83 -28.29
C ALA A 20 32.08 -50.74 -29.23
N TYR A 21 32.28 -50.25 -30.46
CA TYR A 21 31.28 -50.22 -31.51
C TYR A 21 30.81 -51.62 -31.88
N GLN A 22 31.74 -52.54 -32.15
CA GLN A 22 31.38 -53.93 -32.44
C GLN A 22 30.57 -54.58 -31.31
N THR A 23 30.93 -54.30 -30.05
CA THR A 23 30.21 -54.81 -28.87
C THR A 23 28.80 -54.22 -28.77
N LEU A 24 28.67 -52.92 -28.96
CA LEU A 24 27.38 -52.22 -28.95
C LEU A 24 26.49 -52.64 -30.12
N THR A 25 27.04 -52.82 -31.33
CA THR A 25 26.30 -53.32 -32.49
C THR A 25 25.82 -54.75 -32.27
N ARG A 26 26.66 -55.65 -31.74
CA ARG A 26 26.24 -57.01 -31.36
C ARG A 26 25.11 -56.98 -30.34
N TYR A 27 25.18 -56.07 -29.38
CA TYR A 27 24.14 -55.88 -28.39
C TYR A 27 22.82 -55.42 -29.04
N PHE A 28 22.82 -54.40 -29.89
CA PHE A 28 21.61 -53.98 -30.62
C PHE A 28 21.06 -55.09 -31.52
N ASP A 29 21.92 -55.86 -32.20
CA ASP A 29 21.50 -57.00 -33.02
C ASP A 29 20.86 -58.10 -32.18
N ALA A 30 21.40 -58.37 -30.98
CA ALA A 30 20.85 -59.34 -30.04
C ALA A 30 19.48 -58.88 -29.50
N VAL A 31 19.37 -57.61 -29.09
CA VAL A 31 18.09 -56.99 -28.69
C VAL A 31 17.07 -57.07 -29.84
N LYS A 32 17.46 -56.71 -31.07
CA LYS A 32 16.55 -56.73 -32.23
C LYS A 32 16.04 -58.14 -32.55
N ARG A 33 16.83 -59.17 -32.28
CA ARG A 33 16.44 -60.58 -32.45
C ARG A 33 15.53 -61.09 -31.32
N SER A 34 15.70 -60.59 -30.10
CA SER A 34 14.86 -60.99 -28.96
C SER A 34 13.48 -60.34 -28.96
N LEU A 35 13.34 -59.18 -29.60
CA LEU A 35 12.08 -58.44 -29.65
C LEU A 35 11.09 -59.02 -30.67
N SER A 36 9.82 -59.09 -30.27
CA SER A 36 8.70 -59.41 -31.15
C SER A 36 8.65 -58.46 -32.37
N PRO A 37 8.11 -58.90 -33.52
CA PRO A 37 8.04 -58.05 -34.73
C PRO A 37 7.20 -56.78 -34.54
N GLU A 38 6.20 -56.84 -33.67
CA GLU A 38 5.29 -55.73 -33.36
C GLU A 38 5.98 -54.71 -32.43
N GLY A 39 6.00 -53.42 -32.82
CA GLY A 39 6.58 -52.34 -32.01
C GLY A 39 8.11 -52.34 -31.93
N ARG A 40 8.79 -53.25 -32.66
CA ARG A 40 10.25 -53.42 -32.60
C ARG A 40 11.02 -52.12 -32.83
N ASP A 41 10.65 -51.36 -33.86
CA ASP A 41 11.38 -50.14 -34.22
C ASP A 41 11.20 -49.04 -33.15
N GLU A 42 10.04 -48.96 -32.51
CA GLU A 42 9.77 -48.02 -31.40
C GLU A 42 10.58 -48.39 -30.16
N ILE A 43 10.60 -49.68 -29.79
CA ILE A 43 11.37 -50.19 -28.66
C ILE A 43 12.86 -49.95 -28.87
N ILE A 44 13.38 -50.20 -30.08
CA ILE A 44 14.78 -49.94 -30.42
C ILE A 44 15.11 -48.45 -30.33
N ASN A 45 14.26 -47.56 -30.85
CA ASN A 45 14.48 -46.11 -30.74
C ASN A 45 14.51 -45.62 -29.28
N ASP A 46 13.62 -46.13 -28.43
CA ASP A 46 13.60 -45.79 -26.99
C ASP A 46 14.84 -46.34 -26.26
N ILE A 47 15.29 -47.55 -26.61
CA ILE A 47 16.53 -48.13 -26.09
C ILE A 47 17.75 -47.32 -26.54
N GLU A 48 17.85 -46.94 -27.81
CA GLU A 48 18.93 -46.09 -28.34
C GLU A 48 18.97 -44.73 -27.65
N SER A 49 17.81 -44.10 -27.45
CA SER A 49 17.68 -42.81 -26.75
C SER A 49 18.15 -42.91 -25.30
N ARG A 50 17.80 -44.00 -24.59
CA ARG A 50 18.24 -44.22 -23.22
C ARG A 50 19.74 -44.51 -23.13
N ILE A 51 20.28 -45.27 -24.06
CA ILE A 51 21.72 -45.55 -24.15
C ILE A 51 22.50 -44.25 -24.41
N ALA A 52 22.00 -43.38 -25.29
CA ALA A 52 22.58 -42.07 -25.54
C ALA A 52 22.60 -41.18 -24.28
N GLU A 53 21.51 -41.18 -23.50
CA GLU A 53 21.44 -40.46 -22.21
C GLU A 53 22.47 -41.00 -21.21
N LEU A 54 22.58 -42.32 -21.07
CA LEU A 54 23.55 -42.95 -20.16
C LEU A 54 25.00 -42.68 -20.56
N PHE A 55 25.31 -42.58 -21.86
CA PHE A 55 26.62 -42.15 -22.31
C PHE A 55 26.90 -40.69 -21.96
N GLN A 56 25.94 -39.79 -22.16
CA GLN A 56 26.11 -38.37 -21.80
C GLN A 56 26.34 -38.16 -20.29
N GLU A 57 25.70 -38.94 -19.42
CA GLU A 57 25.91 -38.86 -17.96
C GLU A 57 27.32 -39.32 -17.53
N ARG A 58 27.94 -40.22 -18.30
CA ARG A 58 29.21 -40.87 -17.92
C ARG A 58 30.44 -40.23 -18.56
N LEU A 59 30.27 -39.61 -19.73
CA LEU A 59 31.36 -38.91 -20.42
C LEU A 59 31.64 -37.57 -19.73
N LYS A 60 32.90 -37.34 -19.34
CA LYS A 60 33.32 -36.10 -18.65
C LYS A 60 33.45 -34.90 -19.60
N SER A 61 33.50 -35.14 -20.90
CA SER A 61 33.63 -34.12 -21.95
C SER A 61 33.06 -34.63 -23.28
N GLU A 62 32.44 -33.75 -24.07
CA GLU A 62 31.87 -34.07 -25.39
C GLU A 62 32.89 -34.67 -26.38
N LYS A 63 34.18 -34.47 -26.16
CA LYS A 63 35.27 -35.01 -27.01
C LYS A 63 35.79 -36.37 -26.55
N GLN A 64 35.29 -36.90 -25.44
CA GLN A 64 35.72 -38.20 -24.93
C GLN A 64 35.17 -39.32 -25.84
N VAL A 65 36.06 -40.20 -26.29
CA VAL A 65 35.70 -41.39 -27.07
C VAL A 65 35.09 -42.42 -26.13
N VAL A 66 33.95 -42.99 -26.50
CA VAL A 66 33.29 -44.09 -25.80
C VAL A 66 34.14 -45.35 -25.93
N GLY A 67 34.68 -45.83 -24.80
CA GLY A 67 35.47 -47.05 -24.72
C GLY A 67 34.62 -48.28 -24.42
N ILE A 68 35.29 -49.44 -24.34
CA ILE A 68 34.62 -50.72 -24.06
C ILE A 68 34.00 -50.75 -22.65
N THR A 69 34.66 -50.13 -21.68
CA THR A 69 34.20 -50.08 -20.28
C THR A 69 32.90 -49.31 -20.15
N GLU A 70 32.77 -48.16 -20.82
CA GLU A 70 31.54 -47.37 -20.81
C GLU A 70 30.38 -48.14 -21.48
N VAL A 71 30.64 -48.88 -22.57
CA VAL A 71 29.63 -49.72 -23.24
C VAL A 71 29.18 -50.85 -22.32
N GLU A 72 30.09 -51.57 -21.68
CA GLU A 72 29.76 -52.68 -20.77
C GLU A 72 28.94 -52.22 -19.56
N GLU A 73 29.26 -51.06 -18.98
CA GLU A 73 28.49 -50.47 -17.88
C GLU A 73 27.05 -50.09 -18.30
N VAL A 74 26.90 -49.51 -19.50
CA VAL A 74 25.58 -49.15 -20.03
C VAL A 74 24.76 -50.40 -20.33
N ILE A 75 25.36 -51.43 -20.93
CA ILE A 75 24.71 -52.73 -21.16
C ILE A 75 24.28 -53.36 -19.83
N ALA A 76 25.11 -53.28 -18.78
CA ALA A 76 24.77 -53.81 -17.46
C ALA A 76 23.53 -53.13 -16.83
N ILE A 77 23.28 -51.85 -17.14
CA ILE A 77 22.08 -51.12 -16.68
C ILE A 77 20.84 -51.48 -17.51
N MET A 78 21.02 -51.64 -18.82
CA MET A 78 19.93 -51.96 -19.74
C MET A 78 19.47 -53.43 -19.65
N GLY A 79 20.37 -54.35 -19.28
CA GLY A 79 20.17 -55.80 -19.19
C GLY A 79 20.73 -56.54 -20.41
N GLN A 80 21.00 -57.85 -20.30
CA GLN A 80 21.48 -58.67 -21.44
C GLN A 80 20.30 -59.34 -22.17
N PRO A 81 20.26 -59.36 -23.52
CA PRO A 81 19.12 -59.89 -24.29
C PRO A 81 18.89 -61.40 -24.11
N GLU A 82 19.96 -62.13 -23.78
CA GLU A 82 19.98 -63.59 -23.65
C GLU A 82 19.22 -64.09 -22.41
N ASP A 83 18.99 -63.24 -21.40
CA ASP A 83 18.21 -63.57 -20.20
C ASP A 83 16.69 -63.58 -20.45
N TYR A 84 16.24 -63.22 -21.65
CA TYR A 84 14.82 -63.00 -21.96
C TYR A 84 14.27 -63.92 -23.07
N LEU A 85 15.14 -64.66 -23.76
CA LEU A 85 14.76 -65.69 -24.74
C LEU A 85 14.52 -67.02 -24.02
N ILE A 86 13.40 -67.12 -23.31
CA ILE A 86 12.76 -68.40 -22.99
C ILE A 86 11.32 -68.29 -23.47
N ASP A 87 10.98 -69.14 -24.44
CA ASP A 87 9.64 -69.32 -24.98
C ASP A 87 8.60 -69.48 -23.86
N GLU A 88 7.41 -68.91 -24.13
CA GLU A 88 6.10 -69.21 -23.56
C GLU A 88 6.05 -70.04 -22.26
N GLU A 89 5.73 -69.36 -21.16
CA GLU A 89 5.35 -69.86 -19.83
C GLU A 89 6.24 -70.96 -19.21
N PRO A 90 6.89 -70.60 -18.09
CA PRO A 90 6.38 -71.20 -16.86
C PRO A 90 5.96 -70.13 -15.86
N SER A 91 4.87 -70.42 -15.17
CA SER A 91 4.54 -69.82 -13.87
C SER A 91 5.75 -69.90 -12.93
N TYR A 92 6.57 -68.86 -12.90
CA TYR A 92 7.59 -68.67 -11.88
C TYR A 92 7.01 -67.81 -10.76
N ASN A 93 6.50 -68.49 -9.74
CA ASN A 93 6.44 -67.95 -8.39
C ASN A 93 7.87 -67.66 -7.92
N GLN A 94 8.41 -66.49 -8.26
CA GLN A 94 9.58 -65.97 -7.58
C GLN A 94 9.14 -65.28 -6.30
N LYS A 95 9.37 -65.98 -5.19
CA LYS A 95 9.58 -65.36 -3.88
C LYS A 95 10.76 -64.41 -4.01
N SER A 96 10.48 -63.12 -4.20
CA SER A 96 11.48 -62.06 -4.07
C SER A 96 11.87 -61.94 -2.61
N THR A 97 12.96 -62.61 -2.25
CA THR A 97 13.71 -62.31 -1.04
C THR A 97 14.22 -60.88 -1.15
N THR A 98 13.87 -60.11 -0.14
CA THR A 98 14.31 -58.75 0.15
C THR A 98 15.82 -58.59 -0.03
N TYR A 99 16.24 -57.87 -1.06
CA TYR A 99 17.38 -56.93 -1.03
C TYR A 99 17.17 -55.87 -2.13
N SER A 100 16.10 -55.10 -2.03
CA SER A 100 15.99 -53.85 -2.77
C SER A 100 16.70 -52.78 -1.95
N LYS A 101 17.96 -52.52 -2.27
CA LYS A 101 18.61 -51.27 -1.87
C LYS A 101 17.88 -50.16 -2.64
N SER A 102 16.79 -49.68 -2.03
CA SER A 102 16.07 -48.49 -2.46
C SER A 102 17.01 -47.30 -2.38
N THR A 103 17.81 -47.09 -3.41
CA THR A 103 18.14 -45.72 -3.78
C THR A 103 16.81 -45.12 -4.19
N SER A 104 16.25 -44.22 -3.38
CA SER A 104 15.17 -43.33 -3.78
C SER A 104 15.59 -42.68 -5.09
N ARG A 105 15.09 -43.20 -6.22
CA ARG A 105 15.34 -42.63 -7.54
C ARG A 105 14.34 -41.49 -7.70
N THR A 106 14.85 -40.33 -8.08
CA THR A 106 14.08 -39.10 -8.23
C THR A 106 13.07 -39.28 -9.36
N ARG A 107 11.78 -39.39 -9.01
CA ARG A 107 10.69 -39.26 -9.99
C ARG A 107 10.78 -37.87 -10.60
N ARG A 108 10.67 -37.76 -11.92
CA ARG A 108 10.58 -36.45 -12.59
C ARG A 108 9.12 -36.08 -12.83
N LEU A 109 8.81 -34.80 -12.68
CA LEU A 109 7.46 -34.29 -12.88
C LEU A 109 7.19 -34.11 -14.37
N TYR A 110 6.31 -34.94 -14.91
CA TYR A 110 5.77 -34.83 -16.26
C TYR A 110 4.25 -34.74 -16.21
N ARG A 111 3.63 -34.07 -17.19
CA ARG A 111 2.16 -34.15 -17.37
C ARG A 111 1.81 -35.45 -18.09
N ASP A 112 0.91 -36.24 -17.50
CA ASP A 112 0.43 -37.50 -18.08
C ASP A 112 -0.80 -37.23 -18.97
N ARG A 113 -0.66 -37.46 -20.28
CA ARG A 113 -1.73 -37.26 -21.26
C ARG A 113 -2.66 -38.48 -21.37
N ASP A 114 -2.16 -39.67 -21.09
CA ASP A 114 -2.92 -40.93 -21.21
C ASP A 114 -4.02 -40.99 -20.14
N ASN A 115 -3.74 -40.46 -18.94
CA ASN A 115 -4.71 -40.29 -17.86
C ASN A 115 -5.23 -38.84 -17.69
N SER A 116 -5.17 -38.03 -18.75
CA SER A 116 -5.57 -36.62 -18.70
C SER A 116 -7.09 -36.40 -18.81
N ILE A 117 -7.63 -35.52 -17.97
CA ILE A 117 -8.98 -34.94 -18.13
C ILE A 117 -8.85 -33.50 -18.63
N LEU A 118 -7.96 -32.72 -18.02
CA LEU A 118 -7.62 -31.36 -18.40
C LEU A 118 -6.10 -31.26 -18.36
N GLY A 119 -5.43 -31.12 -19.50
CA GLY A 119 -3.99 -30.85 -19.59
C GLY A 119 -2.99 -31.86 -18.98
N GLY A 120 -3.41 -32.88 -18.24
CA GLY A 120 -2.54 -33.93 -17.66
C GLY A 120 -1.76 -33.55 -16.39
N VAL A 121 -1.91 -32.31 -15.90
CA VAL A 121 -1.14 -31.78 -14.77
C VAL A 121 -1.47 -32.49 -13.46
N ALA A 122 -2.77 -32.70 -13.18
CA ALA A 122 -3.21 -33.38 -11.96
C ALA A 122 -2.79 -34.86 -11.90
N ALA A 123 -2.77 -35.54 -13.06
CA ALA A 123 -2.30 -36.91 -13.17
C ALA A 123 -0.78 -37.00 -12.99
N GLY A 124 -0.03 -36.05 -13.57
CA GLY A 124 1.41 -35.90 -13.37
C GLY A 124 1.80 -35.72 -11.90
N PHE A 125 1.09 -34.83 -11.18
CA PHE A 125 1.27 -34.66 -9.74
C PHE A 125 0.94 -35.93 -8.94
N GLY A 126 -0.08 -36.69 -9.35
CA GLY A 126 -0.40 -37.98 -8.75
C GLY A 126 0.77 -38.97 -8.84
N HIS A 127 1.38 -39.10 -10.02
CA HIS A 127 2.55 -39.96 -10.20
C HIS A 127 3.79 -39.46 -9.46
N TYR A 128 4.07 -38.16 -9.50
CA TYR A 128 5.21 -37.55 -8.82
C TYR A 128 5.12 -37.76 -7.30
N PHE A 129 3.98 -37.43 -6.68
CA PHE A 129 3.79 -37.57 -5.24
C PHE A 129 3.38 -38.98 -4.78
N GLY A 130 3.05 -39.89 -5.71
CA GLY A 130 2.54 -41.23 -5.38
C GLY A 130 1.17 -41.22 -4.72
N ILE A 131 0.34 -40.22 -5.04
CA ILE A 131 -1.03 -40.03 -4.52
C ILE A 131 -2.01 -40.32 -5.65
N ASP A 132 -3.18 -40.88 -5.34
CA ASP A 132 -4.23 -41.07 -6.33
C ASP A 132 -4.60 -39.72 -7.00
N PRO A 133 -4.52 -39.63 -8.35
CA PRO A 133 -4.91 -38.43 -9.11
C PRO A 133 -6.29 -37.90 -8.79
N LEU A 134 -7.22 -38.73 -8.30
CA LEU A 134 -8.56 -38.32 -7.89
C LEU A 134 -8.51 -37.24 -6.80
N TRP A 135 -7.67 -37.40 -5.77
CA TRP A 135 -7.56 -36.42 -4.69
C TRP A 135 -6.93 -35.11 -5.17
N VAL A 136 -5.94 -35.18 -6.06
CA VAL A 136 -5.33 -34.00 -6.67
C VAL A 136 -6.35 -33.23 -7.51
N ARG A 137 -7.24 -33.94 -8.24
CA ARG A 137 -8.34 -33.33 -9.00
C ARG A 137 -9.34 -32.62 -8.08
N ILE A 138 -9.77 -33.27 -7.00
CA ILE A 138 -10.69 -32.66 -6.02
C ILE A 138 -10.07 -31.39 -5.43
N LEU A 139 -8.79 -31.41 -5.07
CA LEU A 139 -8.08 -30.24 -4.57
C LEU A 139 -8.10 -29.09 -5.58
N PHE A 140 -7.78 -29.33 -6.85
CA PHE A 140 -7.83 -28.29 -7.88
C PHE A 140 -9.26 -27.80 -8.17
N ILE A 141 -10.29 -28.61 -7.97
CA ILE A 141 -11.69 -28.20 -8.11
C ILE A 141 -12.16 -27.34 -6.92
N ILE A 142 -11.71 -27.65 -5.71
CA ILE A 142 -12.11 -26.92 -4.49
C ILE A 142 -11.28 -25.65 -4.31
N SER A 143 -10.01 -25.67 -4.69
CA SER A 143 -9.09 -24.54 -4.45
C SER A 143 -9.55 -23.18 -5.01
N PRO A 144 -10.30 -23.06 -6.13
CA PRO A 144 -10.82 -21.78 -6.62
C PRO A 144 -11.79 -21.11 -5.65
N PHE A 145 -12.51 -21.89 -4.84
CA PHE A 145 -13.44 -21.38 -3.84
C PHE A 145 -12.72 -20.82 -2.61
N ILE A 146 -11.51 -21.31 -2.31
CA ILE A 146 -10.69 -20.88 -1.17
C ILE A 146 -9.76 -19.73 -1.57
N SER A 147 -9.20 -19.78 -2.77
CA SER A 147 -8.16 -18.85 -3.26
C SER A 147 -8.71 -17.70 -4.11
N PHE A 148 -10.01 -17.43 -4.03
CA PHE A 148 -10.69 -16.37 -4.81
C PHE A 148 -10.43 -16.48 -6.33
N GLY A 149 -10.40 -17.71 -6.86
CA GLY A 149 -10.17 -17.97 -8.29
C GLY A 149 -8.71 -17.96 -8.75
N THR A 150 -7.77 -17.55 -7.90
CA THR A 150 -6.33 -17.46 -8.24
C THR A 150 -5.73 -18.82 -8.61
N SER A 151 -6.18 -19.89 -7.95
CA SER A 151 -5.76 -21.27 -8.27
C SER A 151 -6.03 -21.72 -9.70
N VAL A 152 -7.04 -21.16 -10.38
CA VAL A 152 -7.31 -21.46 -11.80
C VAL A 152 -6.17 -20.94 -12.67
N LEU A 153 -5.67 -19.74 -12.38
CA LEU A 153 -4.52 -19.17 -13.09
C LEU A 153 -3.25 -19.97 -12.82
N ILE A 154 -3.04 -20.38 -11.57
CA ILE A 154 -1.90 -21.24 -11.19
C ILE A 154 -1.94 -22.55 -11.99
N TYR A 155 -3.11 -23.16 -12.14
CA TYR A 155 -3.24 -24.38 -12.95
C TYR A 155 -2.88 -24.17 -14.42
N LEU A 156 -3.32 -23.06 -15.03
CA LEU A 156 -2.98 -22.72 -16.41
C LEU A 156 -1.47 -22.49 -16.59
N VAL A 157 -0.83 -21.82 -15.62
CA VAL A 157 0.62 -21.62 -15.63
C VAL A 157 1.36 -22.96 -15.53
N LEU A 158 0.95 -23.84 -14.61
CA LEU A 158 1.53 -25.18 -14.49
C LEU A 158 1.33 -26.02 -15.76
N TRP A 159 0.20 -25.86 -16.44
CA TRP A 159 -0.06 -26.56 -17.70
C TRP A 159 0.88 -26.14 -18.83
N ILE A 160 1.29 -24.86 -18.88
CA ILE A 160 2.26 -24.34 -19.85
C ILE A 160 3.69 -24.73 -19.48
N LEU A 161 4.05 -24.68 -18.20
CA LEU A 161 5.43 -24.89 -17.74
C LEU A 161 5.84 -26.37 -17.66
N ILE A 162 4.92 -27.29 -17.37
CA ILE A 162 5.26 -28.70 -17.17
C ILE A 162 5.26 -29.46 -18.51
N PRO A 163 6.39 -30.09 -18.90
CA PRO A 163 6.50 -30.85 -20.16
C PRO A 163 5.69 -32.16 -20.12
N GLU A 164 5.25 -32.64 -21.28
CA GLU A 164 4.58 -33.95 -21.42
C GLU A 164 5.56 -35.12 -21.51
N ALA A 165 5.17 -36.26 -20.93
CA ALA A 165 5.87 -37.53 -21.12
C ALA A 165 5.45 -38.16 -22.46
N VAL A 166 6.33 -38.08 -23.46
CA VAL A 166 6.08 -38.58 -24.82
C VAL A 166 6.64 -39.99 -24.99
N THR A 167 7.86 -40.26 -24.53
CA THR A 167 8.55 -41.55 -24.75
C THR A 167 8.22 -42.58 -23.66
N THR A 168 8.38 -43.87 -23.96
CA THR A 168 8.14 -44.94 -22.97
C THR A 168 9.09 -44.79 -21.79
N ALA A 169 10.34 -44.39 -22.06
CA ALA A 169 11.32 -44.09 -21.03
C ALA A 169 10.85 -42.97 -20.08
N GLN A 170 10.30 -41.85 -20.60
CA GLN A 170 9.76 -40.76 -19.77
C GLN A 170 8.55 -41.18 -18.94
N LYS A 171 7.69 -42.05 -19.49
CA LYS A 171 6.53 -42.60 -18.76
C LYS A 171 6.97 -43.51 -17.60
N LEU A 172 8.01 -44.32 -17.81
CA LEU A 172 8.64 -45.14 -16.75
C LEU A 172 9.32 -44.26 -15.69
N GLU A 173 9.99 -43.18 -16.11
CA GLU A 173 10.64 -42.21 -15.21
C GLU A 173 9.64 -41.47 -14.30
N MET A 174 8.51 -41.04 -14.87
CA MET A 174 7.41 -40.40 -14.13
C MET A 174 6.84 -41.33 -13.04
N ARG A 175 6.78 -42.64 -13.31
CA ARG A 175 6.27 -43.67 -12.38
C ARG A 175 7.34 -44.18 -11.40
N GLY A 176 8.60 -43.89 -11.65
CA GLY A 176 9.74 -44.36 -10.85
C GLY A 176 10.09 -45.84 -11.09
N GLU A 177 9.71 -46.39 -12.25
CA GLU A 177 10.05 -47.75 -12.67
C GLU A 177 11.44 -47.80 -13.34
N PRO A 178 12.20 -48.90 -13.23
CA PRO A 178 13.53 -48.96 -13.84
C PRO A 178 13.42 -49.00 -15.37
N ILE A 179 14.14 -48.09 -16.05
CA ILE A 179 14.19 -47.99 -17.51
C ILE A 179 15.17 -49.04 -18.05
N ASN A 180 14.71 -50.29 -18.14
CA ASN A 180 15.43 -51.42 -18.72
C ASN A 180 14.62 -52.02 -19.89
N ILE A 181 15.23 -52.93 -20.65
CA ILE A 181 14.61 -53.50 -21.86
C ILE A 181 13.25 -54.14 -21.55
N SER A 182 13.17 -54.91 -20.47
CA SER A 182 11.95 -55.64 -20.08
C SER A 182 10.77 -54.71 -19.80
N ASN A 183 10.99 -53.60 -19.09
CA ASN A 183 9.93 -52.65 -18.79
C ASN A 183 9.53 -51.79 -19.99
N ILE A 184 10.49 -51.43 -20.85
CA ILE A 184 10.20 -50.73 -22.11
C ILE A 184 9.37 -51.65 -23.03
N GLU A 185 9.81 -52.89 -23.24
CA GLU A 185 9.11 -53.87 -24.08
C GLU A 185 7.70 -54.16 -23.55
N LYS A 186 7.57 -54.42 -22.25
CA LYS A 186 6.27 -54.63 -21.60
C LYS A 186 5.34 -53.44 -21.83
N LYS A 187 5.84 -52.21 -21.68
CA LYS A 187 4.99 -51.03 -21.77
C LYS A 187 4.58 -50.71 -23.22
N VAL A 188 5.46 -50.94 -24.19
CA VAL A 188 5.12 -50.81 -25.62
C VAL A 188 4.11 -51.89 -26.03
N LYS A 189 4.28 -53.15 -25.58
CA LYS A 189 3.30 -54.23 -25.84
C LYS A 189 1.93 -53.92 -25.24
N GLU A 190 1.87 -53.41 -24.00
CA GLU A 190 0.62 -52.93 -23.40
C GLU A 190 -0.02 -51.80 -24.22
N GLY A 191 0.80 -50.83 -24.69
CA GLY A 191 0.34 -49.72 -25.51
C GLY A 191 -0.25 -50.17 -26.85
N ILE A 192 0.44 -51.07 -27.56
CA ILE A 192 -0.03 -51.63 -28.84
C ILE A 192 -1.29 -52.47 -28.64
N GLY A 193 -1.35 -53.27 -27.57
CA GLY A 193 -2.53 -54.08 -27.22
C GLY A 193 -3.78 -53.22 -26.99
N GLU A 194 -3.67 -52.18 -26.15
CA GLU A 194 -4.79 -51.25 -25.90
C GLU A 194 -5.26 -50.51 -27.16
N ILE A 195 -4.32 -50.17 -28.06
CA ILE A 195 -4.62 -49.50 -29.32
C ILE A 195 -5.32 -50.47 -30.29
N SER A 196 -4.84 -51.71 -30.40
CA SER A 196 -5.44 -52.75 -31.24
C SER A 196 -6.86 -53.08 -30.78
N ASP A 197 -7.07 -53.24 -29.46
CA ASP A 197 -8.38 -53.51 -28.87
C ASP A 197 -9.37 -52.35 -29.03
N LYS A 198 -8.88 -51.10 -28.98
CA LYS A 198 -9.69 -49.93 -29.32
C LYS A 198 -10.02 -49.92 -30.81
N ILE A 199 -9.03 -50.04 -31.70
CA ILE A 199 -9.20 -49.92 -33.16
C ILE A 199 -10.15 -50.97 -33.73
N ASN A 200 -10.09 -52.21 -33.23
CA ASN A 200 -10.96 -53.30 -33.69
C ASN A 200 -12.44 -53.08 -33.33
N ASN A 201 -12.77 -52.10 -32.47
CA ASN A 201 -14.12 -51.79 -32.02
C ASN A 201 -14.65 -50.41 -32.50
N LEU A 202 -14.01 -49.75 -33.48
CA LEU A 202 -14.35 -48.37 -33.87
C LEU A 202 -15.21 -48.27 -35.15
N ASP A 203 -16.51 -48.06 -34.95
CA ASP A 203 -17.37 -47.39 -35.94
C ASP A 203 -16.97 -45.91 -36.04
N SER A 204 -16.45 -45.51 -37.21
CA SER A 204 -16.00 -44.13 -37.49
C SER A 204 -17.12 -43.07 -37.37
N GLU A 205 -18.38 -43.50 -37.37
CA GLU A 205 -19.55 -42.63 -37.21
C GLU A 205 -19.86 -42.31 -35.73
N LYS A 206 -19.51 -43.21 -34.79
CA LYS A 206 -19.69 -43.00 -33.34
C LYS A 206 -18.68 -41.99 -32.79
N ILE A 207 -17.43 -42.04 -33.24
CA ILE A 207 -16.35 -41.16 -32.75
C ILE A 207 -16.65 -39.69 -33.05
N THR A 208 -17.14 -39.39 -34.25
CA THR A 208 -17.42 -38.01 -34.67
C THR A 208 -18.58 -37.40 -33.85
N ASN A 209 -19.60 -38.21 -33.56
CA ASN A 209 -20.75 -37.78 -32.76
C ASN A 209 -20.41 -37.69 -31.26
N THR A 210 -19.58 -38.59 -30.72
CA THR A 210 -19.12 -38.57 -29.32
C THR A 210 -18.07 -37.48 -29.06
N ALA A 211 -17.21 -37.18 -30.03
CA ALA A 211 -16.25 -36.07 -29.93
C ALA A 211 -16.97 -34.71 -29.94
N LYS A 212 -18.00 -34.56 -30.78
CA LYS A 212 -18.81 -33.33 -30.85
C LYS A 212 -19.70 -33.14 -29.61
N SER A 213 -20.27 -34.22 -29.05
CA SER A 213 -21.01 -34.15 -27.79
C SER A 213 -20.10 -33.92 -26.59
N GLY A 214 -18.92 -34.54 -26.56
CA GLY A 214 -17.91 -34.33 -25.52
C GLY A 214 -17.36 -32.90 -25.49
N ALA A 215 -17.00 -32.34 -26.65
CA ALA A 215 -16.53 -30.95 -26.74
C ALA A 215 -17.61 -29.93 -26.34
N ASN A 216 -18.87 -30.15 -26.76
CA ASN A 216 -19.99 -29.30 -26.35
C ASN A 216 -20.28 -29.43 -24.85
N GLN A 217 -20.12 -30.61 -24.26
CA GLN A 217 -20.34 -30.84 -22.84
C GLN A 217 -19.21 -30.23 -21.99
N ILE A 218 -17.95 -30.34 -22.44
CA ILE A 218 -16.81 -29.66 -21.80
C ILE A 218 -16.98 -28.14 -21.88
N GLY A 219 -17.31 -27.59 -23.05
CA GLY A 219 -17.57 -26.16 -23.22
C GLY A 219 -18.71 -25.65 -22.33
N LYS A 220 -19.81 -26.40 -22.23
CA LYS A 220 -20.93 -26.07 -21.34
C LYS A 220 -20.52 -26.10 -19.86
N THR A 221 -19.80 -27.13 -19.41
CA THR A 221 -19.32 -27.23 -18.02
C THR A 221 -18.32 -26.12 -17.67
N LEU A 222 -17.41 -25.77 -18.58
CA LEU A 222 -16.49 -24.64 -18.38
C LEU A 222 -17.25 -23.31 -18.31
N GLY A 223 -18.27 -23.12 -19.16
CA GLY A 223 -19.14 -21.95 -19.12
C GLY A 223 -19.94 -21.86 -17.82
N ASP A 224 -20.48 -22.98 -17.34
CA ASP A 224 -21.24 -23.05 -16.09
C ASP A 224 -20.35 -22.75 -14.87
N VAL A 225 -19.12 -23.28 -14.83
CA VAL A 225 -18.12 -22.99 -13.79
C VAL A 225 -17.70 -21.52 -13.82
N PHE A 226 -17.41 -20.97 -15.00
CA PHE A 226 -17.06 -19.56 -15.16
C PHE A 226 -18.20 -18.64 -14.70
N MET A 227 -19.44 -18.95 -15.09
CA MET A 227 -20.63 -18.20 -14.66
C MET A 227 -20.88 -18.35 -13.16
N ALA A 228 -20.60 -19.50 -12.56
CA ALA A 228 -20.70 -19.72 -11.12
C ALA A 228 -19.68 -18.85 -10.36
N ILE A 229 -18.42 -18.79 -10.81
CA ILE A 229 -17.39 -17.92 -10.24
C ILE A 229 -17.80 -16.45 -10.36
N PHE A 230 -18.26 -16.00 -11.53
CA PHE A 230 -18.70 -14.61 -11.72
C PHE A 230 -19.92 -14.26 -10.87
N LYS A 231 -20.90 -15.16 -10.74
CA LYS A 231 -22.05 -14.99 -9.84
C LYS A 231 -21.62 -14.90 -8.38
N PHE A 232 -20.66 -15.73 -7.95
CA PHE A 232 -20.10 -15.66 -6.61
C PHE A 232 -19.39 -14.33 -6.36
N LEU A 233 -18.53 -13.90 -7.29
CA LEU A 233 -17.82 -12.63 -7.21
C LEU A 233 -18.77 -11.43 -7.19
N ALA A 234 -19.79 -11.43 -8.05
CA ALA A 234 -20.80 -10.39 -8.08
C ALA A 234 -21.59 -10.31 -6.76
N LYS A 235 -21.90 -11.45 -6.15
CA LYS A 235 -22.53 -11.48 -4.81
C LYS A 235 -21.59 -10.94 -3.73
N PHE A 236 -20.32 -11.31 -3.77
CA PHE A 236 -19.33 -10.80 -2.81
C PHE A 236 -19.16 -9.27 -2.92
N ILE A 237 -19.02 -8.75 -4.14
CA ILE A 237 -18.98 -7.31 -4.42
C ILE A 237 -20.28 -6.65 -3.95
N GLY A 238 -21.43 -7.26 -4.22
CA GLY A 238 -22.73 -6.78 -3.74
C GLY A 238 -22.79 -6.67 -2.22
N ALA A 239 -22.33 -7.68 -1.49
CA ALA A 239 -22.26 -7.67 -0.02
C ALA A 239 -21.33 -6.57 0.51
N PHE A 240 -20.17 -6.39 -0.13
CA PHE A 240 -19.24 -5.31 0.22
C PHE A 240 -19.88 -3.93 0.00
N ILE A 241 -20.48 -3.69 -1.17
CA ILE A 241 -21.18 -2.42 -1.47
C ILE A 241 -22.27 -2.15 -0.43
N ILE A 242 -23.07 -3.15 -0.06
CA ILE A 242 -24.11 -2.98 0.97
C ILE A 242 -23.50 -2.60 2.32
N LEU A 243 -22.44 -3.26 2.75
CA LEU A 243 -21.81 -2.99 4.05
C LEU A 243 -21.31 -1.55 4.12
N PHE A 244 -20.53 -1.12 3.13
CA PHE A 244 -20.01 0.25 3.08
C PHE A 244 -21.13 1.28 2.90
N ALA A 245 -22.06 1.04 1.98
CA ALA A 245 -23.14 2.00 1.74
C ALA A 245 -24.08 2.13 2.94
N SER A 246 -24.36 1.04 3.66
CA SER A 246 -25.18 1.08 4.87
C SER A 246 -24.48 1.87 6.00
N MET A 247 -23.18 1.65 6.19
CA MET A 247 -22.41 2.35 7.23
C MET A 247 -22.32 3.85 6.94
N THR A 248 -22.04 4.24 5.69
CA THR A 248 -22.04 5.65 5.29
C THR A 248 -23.43 6.27 5.39
N LEU A 249 -24.48 5.58 4.94
CA LEU A 249 -25.85 6.07 5.02
C LEU A 249 -26.29 6.28 6.48
N LEU A 250 -25.93 5.36 7.38
CA LEU A 250 -26.19 5.51 8.81
C LEU A 250 -25.45 6.73 9.38
N GLY A 251 -24.17 6.90 9.08
CA GLY A 251 -23.39 8.06 9.52
C GLY A 251 -23.96 9.38 8.99
N VAL A 252 -24.32 9.44 7.70
CA VAL A 252 -24.94 10.60 7.07
C VAL A 252 -26.30 10.91 7.69
N ILE A 253 -27.13 9.90 7.95
CA ILE A 253 -28.43 10.10 8.61
C ILE A 253 -28.23 10.64 10.03
N ILE A 254 -27.37 10.02 10.84
CA ILE A 254 -27.11 10.46 12.21
C ILE A 254 -26.56 11.90 12.21
N GLY A 255 -25.53 12.19 11.40
CA GLY A 255 -24.94 13.52 11.31
C GLY A 255 -25.94 14.58 10.84
N SER A 256 -26.76 14.26 9.82
CA SER A 256 -27.78 15.17 9.30
C SER A 256 -28.89 15.43 10.33
N VAL A 257 -29.33 14.40 11.05
CA VAL A 257 -30.32 14.52 12.13
C VAL A 257 -29.76 15.41 13.24
N VAL A 258 -28.54 15.14 13.71
CA VAL A 258 -27.89 15.98 14.73
C VAL A 258 -27.85 17.44 14.27
N MET A 259 -27.42 17.71 13.04
CA MET A 259 -27.39 19.06 12.44
C MET A 259 -28.76 19.72 12.33
N ILE A 260 -29.83 18.97 12.03
CA ILE A 260 -31.20 19.50 11.94
C ILE A 260 -31.74 19.87 13.32
N PHE A 261 -31.41 19.10 14.35
CA PHE A 261 -31.90 19.35 15.70
C PHE A 261 -31.06 20.36 16.49
N THR A 262 -29.93 20.87 15.96
CA THR A 262 -29.11 21.84 16.69
C THR A 262 -29.83 23.15 16.98
N SER A 263 -30.89 23.51 16.25
CA SER A 263 -31.69 24.70 16.58
C SER A 263 -32.41 24.63 17.94
N SER A 264 -32.40 23.45 18.58
CA SER A 264 -32.93 23.24 19.93
C SER A 264 -31.84 23.31 21.02
N MET A 265 -30.58 23.44 20.63
CA MET A 265 -29.45 23.60 21.55
C MET A 265 -29.13 25.09 21.79
N PRO A 266 -28.51 25.44 22.93
CA PRO A 266 -28.04 26.82 23.16
C PRO A 266 -26.98 27.22 22.14
N ASP A 267 -27.11 28.42 21.57
CA ASP A 267 -26.17 28.93 20.56
C ASP A 267 -24.72 28.91 21.07
N THR A 268 -24.45 29.41 22.28
CA THR A 268 -23.10 29.42 22.86
C THR A 268 -22.43 28.04 22.91
N PHE A 269 -23.20 26.97 23.14
CA PHE A 269 -22.64 25.60 23.12
C PHE A 269 -22.23 25.20 21.70
N ILE A 270 -23.11 25.46 20.73
CA ILE A 270 -22.89 25.14 19.31
C ILE A 270 -21.66 25.88 18.78
N PHE A 271 -21.61 27.20 18.94
CA PHE A 271 -20.56 28.04 18.37
C PHE A 271 -19.16 27.80 18.96
N ASN A 272 -19.08 27.33 20.21
CA ASN A 272 -17.80 27.05 20.88
C ASN A 272 -17.30 25.61 20.70
N HIS A 273 -18.13 24.65 20.28
CA HIS A 273 -17.75 23.22 20.24
C HIS A 273 -17.92 22.56 18.88
N ILE A 274 -18.64 23.20 17.96
CA ILE A 274 -18.94 22.62 16.64
C ILE A 274 -18.32 23.51 15.58
N GLU A 275 -17.40 22.97 14.79
CA GLU A 275 -16.90 23.64 13.59
C GLU A 275 -17.52 22.98 12.35
N THR A 276 -17.92 23.78 11.36
CA THR A 276 -18.52 23.28 10.12
C THR A 276 -17.90 23.92 8.88
N PRO A 277 -17.96 23.27 7.70
CA PRO A 277 -17.32 23.77 6.48
C PRO A 277 -17.83 25.13 5.98
N PHE A 278 -19.05 25.52 6.33
CA PHE A 278 -19.66 26.79 5.89
C PHE A 278 -19.69 27.84 7.00
N ASP A 279 -19.02 27.58 8.12
CA ASP A 279 -19.30 28.21 9.41
C ASP A 279 -20.80 28.27 9.71
N PHE A 280 -21.19 28.96 10.77
CA PHE A 280 -22.60 29.20 11.10
C PHE A 280 -23.27 30.27 10.21
N GLU A 281 -22.70 30.56 9.05
CA GLU A 281 -23.31 31.46 8.06
C GLU A 281 -24.51 30.82 7.36
N VAL A 282 -24.43 29.53 7.15
CA VAL A 282 -25.54 28.70 6.71
C VAL A 282 -26.09 28.00 7.95
N PRO A 283 -27.38 28.17 8.29
CA PRO A 283 -27.98 27.47 9.41
C PRO A 283 -27.68 25.97 9.35
N LEU A 284 -27.24 25.40 10.48
CA LEU A 284 -26.81 24.00 10.55
C LEU A 284 -27.87 23.02 10.02
N TRP A 285 -29.15 23.31 10.24
CA TRP A 285 -30.23 22.46 9.74
C TRP A 285 -30.29 22.42 8.20
N ILE A 286 -29.96 23.52 7.52
CA ILE A 286 -29.83 23.54 6.05
C ILE A 286 -28.64 22.68 5.64
N GLN A 287 -27.51 22.80 6.34
CA GLN A 287 -26.32 21.98 6.08
C GLN A 287 -26.63 20.48 6.25
N GLY A 288 -27.38 20.11 7.29
CA GLY A 288 -27.84 18.75 7.52
C GLY A 288 -28.75 18.22 6.40
N ILE A 289 -29.70 19.02 5.92
CA ILE A 289 -30.55 18.66 4.77
C ILE A 289 -29.72 18.47 3.50
N LEU A 290 -28.76 19.37 3.24
CA LEU A 290 -27.88 19.27 2.07
C LEU A 290 -26.98 18.04 2.15
N LEU A 291 -26.41 17.74 3.32
CA LEU A 291 -25.60 16.54 3.55
C LEU A 291 -26.42 15.26 3.29
N LEU A 292 -27.64 15.21 3.84
CA LEU A 292 -28.54 14.07 3.68
C LEU A 292 -28.86 13.78 2.21
N PHE A 293 -29.16 14.80 1.42
CA PHE A 293 -29.53 14.60 0.02
C PHE A 293 -28.34 14.48 -0.91
N SER A 294 -27.29 15.30 -0.76
CA SER A 294 -26.13 15.29 -1.65
C SER A 294 -25.30 13.99 -1.52
N VAL A 295 -25.15 13.47 -0.30
CA VAL A 295 -24.38 12.25 -0.02
C VAL A 295 -25.30 11.05 0.18
N GLY A 296 -26.40 11.19 0.92
CA GLY A 296 -27.28 10.07 1.24
C GLY A 296 -27.97 9.46 0.01
N ILE A 297 -28.34 10.27 -1.00
CA ILE A 297 -28.99 9.75 -2.22
C ILE A 297 -28.05 8.85 -3.05
N PRO A 298 -26.82 9.26 -3.41
CA PRO A 298 -25.87 8.39 -4.09
C PRO A 298 -25.60 7.09 -3.34
N PHE A 299 -25.44 7.16 -2.01
CA PHE A 299 -25.20 5.97 -1.19
C PHE A 299 -26.44 5.08 -1.07
N LEU A 300 -27.64 5.65 -1.05
CA LEU A 300 -28.89 4.88 -1.18
C LEU A 300 -28.95 4.16 -2.53
N ALA A 301 -28.57 4.82 -3.62
CA ALA A 301 -28.50 4.19 -4.95
C ALA A 301 -27.47 3.05 -5.00
N LEU A 302 -26.31 3.23 -4.37
CA LEU A 302 -25.29 2.18 -4.22
C LEU A 302 -25.80 1.00 -3.38
N LEU A 303 -26.49 1.27 -2.27
CA LEU A 303 -27.09 0.23 -1.43
C LEU A 303 -28.12 -0.59 -2.21
N LEU A 304 -28.99 0.07 -2.99
CA LEU A 304 -29.98 -0.58 -3.85
C LEU A 304 -29.31 -1.39 -4.96
N LEU A 305 -28.20 -0.90 -5.53
CA LEU A 305 -27.39 -1.63 -6.50
C LEU A 305 -26.76 -2.89 -5.88
N GLY A 306 -26.15 -2.76 -4.70
CA GLY A 306 -25.58 -3.88 -3.97
C GLY A 306 -26.63 -4.95 -3.63
N LEU A 307 -27.83 -4.54 -3.21
CA LEU A 307 -28.94 -5.44 -2.95
C LEU A 307 -29.43 -6.16 -4.21
N LYS A 308 -29.47 -5.45 -5.35
CA LYS A 308 -29.79 -6.05 -6.66
C LYS A 308 -28.76 -7.09 -7.13
N LEU A 309 -27.49 -6.92 -6.77
CA LEU A 309 -26.43 -7.91 -7.05
C LEU A 309 -26.57 -9.19 -6.20
N LEU A 310 -27.04 -9.06 -4.95
CA LEU A 310 -27.28 -10.21 -4.07
C LEU A 310 -28.59 -10.93 -4.36
N VAL A 311 -29.66 -10.17 -4.62
CA VAL A 311 -31.03 -10.68 -4.77
C VAL A 311 -31.46 -10.54 -6.23
N THR A 312 -31.45 -11.67 -6.94
CA THR A 312 -31.71 -11.72 -8.39
C THR A 312 -33.15 -11.39 -8.79
N ASN A 313 -34.11 -11.49 -7.85
CA ASN A 313 -35.55 -11.29 -8.09
C ASN A 313 -36.11 -10.01 -7.45
N MET A 314 -35.28 -8.97 -7.31
CA MET A 314 -35.74 -7.66 -6.81
C MET A 314 -36.69 -6.99 -7.81
N LYS A 315 -37.88 -6.58 -7.34
CA LYS A 315 -38.78 -5.75 -8.15
C LYS A 315 -38.05 -4.45 -8.54
N PRO A 316 -38.06 -4.05 -9.83
CA PRO A 316 -37.41 -2.82 -10.23
C PRO A 316 -38.14 -1.63 -9.60
N ILE A 317 -37.35 -0.68 -9.10
CA ILE A 317 -37.88 0.59 -8.61
C ILE A 317 -38.54 1.32 -9.78
N GLY A 318 -39.73 1.88 -9.53
CA GLY A 318 -40.47 2.65 -10.53
C GLY A 318 -39.66 3.83 -11.06
N ASN A 319 -39.79 4.12 -12.36
CA ASN A 319 -39.02 5.18 -13.01
C ASN A 319 -39.28 6.55 -12.37
N TYR A 320 -40.53 6.82 -11.96
CA TYR A 320 -40.88 8.05 -11.24
C TYR A 320 -40.02 8.25 -10.00
N PHE A 321 -39.87 7.23 -9.15
CA PHE A 321 -39.06 7.33 -7.92
C PHE A 321 -37.58 7.62 -8.23
N LYS A 322 -37.01 7.01 -9.28
CA LYS A 322 -35.62 7.26 -9.68
C LYS A 322 -35.43 8.70 -10.15
N TYR A 323 -36.34 9.21 -10.98
CA TYR A 323 -36.24 10.57 -11.50
C TYR A 323 -36.51 11.61 -10.42
N THR A 324 -37.43 11.37 -9.48
CA THR A 324 -37.63 12.26 -8.33
C THR A 324 -36.38 12.28 -7.45
N LEU A 325 -35.76 11.14 -7.20
CA LEU A 325 -34.54 11.04 -6.39
C LEU A 325 -33.36 11.77 -7.07
N LEU A 326 -33.22 11.60 -8.39
CA LEU A 326 -32.22 12.30 -9.19
C LEU A 326 -32.46 13.83 -9.18
N ALA A 327 -33.71 14.28 -9.33
CA ALA A 327 -34.05 15.70 -9.28
C ALA A 327 -33.72 16.33 -7.92
N VAL A 328 -34.08 15.67 -6.82
CA VAL A 328 -33.75 16.13 -5.45
C VAL A 328 -32.23 16.17 -5.24
N TRP A 329 -31.52 15.15 -5.73
CA TRP A 329 -30.05 15.15 -5.65
C TRP A 329 -29.44 16.32 -6.41
N LEU A 330 -29.86 16.57 -7.65
CA LEU A 330 -29.36 17.71 -8.44
C LEU A 330 -29.64 19.06 -7.75
N LEU A 331 -30.82 19.24 -7.16
CA LEU A 331 -31.14 20.43 -6.37
C LEU A 331 -30.23 20.56 -5.13
N SER A 332 -29.93 19.45 -4.45
CA SER A 332 -29.00 19.47 -3.32
C SER A 332 -27.57 19.85 -3.72
N ILE A 333 -27.10 19.39 -4.89
CA ILE A 333 -25.79 19.77 -5.43
C ILE A 333 -25.74 21.25 -5.78
N ILE A 334 -26.80 21.79 -6.42
CA ILE A 334 -26.91 23.23 -6.67
C ILE A 334 -26.85 24.02 -5.35
N GLY A 335 -27.54 23.54 -4.31
CA GLY A 335 -27.49 24.15 -2.98
C GLY A 335 -26.09 24.16 -2.38
N VAL A 336 -25.40 23.01 -2.39
CA VAL A 336 -24.01 22.89 -1.91
C VAL A 336 -23.08 23.85 -2.66
N VAL A 337 -23.20 23.92 -4.00
CA VAL A 337 -22.39 24.83 -4.82
C VAL A 337 -22.69 26.29 -4.48
N TYR A 338 -23.96 26.68 -4.38
CA TYR A 338 -24.36 28.06 -4.06
C TYR A 338 -23.82 28.49 -2.69
N PHE A 339 -24.00 27.66 -1.66
CA PHE A 339 -23.50 27.97 -0.31
C PHE A 339 -21.97 27.90 -0.23
N GLY A 340 -21.32 27.01 -0.98
CA GLY A 340 -19.86 26.98 -1.11
C GLY A 340 -19.30 28.25 -1.73
N LEU A 341 -19.91 28.76 -2.80
CA LEU A 341 -19.52 30.05 -3.39
C LEU A 341 -19.78 31.22 -2.43
N LYS A 342 -20.88 31.18 -1.69
CA LYS A 342 -21.19 32.21 -0.69
C LYS A 342 -20.16 32.22 0.44
N GLN A 343 -19.77 31.05 0.96
CA GLN A 343 -18.73 30.95 1.99
C GLN A 343 -17.36 31.36 1.44
N ALA A 344 -17.02 30.93 0.22
CA ALA A 344 -15.75 31.29 -0.41
C ALA A 344 -15.60 32.81 -0.60
N THR A 345 -16.71 33.51 -0.90
CA THR A 345 -16.69 34.97 -1.03
C THR A 345 -16.77 35.71 0.32
N ALA A 346 -17.20 35.05 1.40
CA ALA A 346 -17.38 35.66 2.73
C ALA A 346 -16.07 36.14 3.39
N ILE A 347 -14.93 35.55 3.00
CA ILE A 347 -13.59 35.89 3.47
C ILE A 347 -12.73 36.56 2.37
N GLY A 348 -13.37 36.99 1.28
CA GLY A 348 -12.65 37.42 0.06
C GLY A 348 -12.03 38.81 0.10
N TYR A 349 -12.33 39.63 1.12
CA TYR A 349 -11.85 41.01 1.23
C TYR A 349 -11.39 41.32 2.65
N ASP A 350 -10.27 42.03 2.77
CA ASP A 350 -9.77 42.56 4.02
C ASP A 350 -10.29 43.98 4.28
N GLY A 351 -10.54 44.26 5.56
CA GLY A 351 -10.89 45.57 6.08
C GLY A 351 -10.02 45.91 7.27
N LYS A 352 -9.63 47.19 7.37
CA LYS A 352 -8.74 47.68 8.42
C LYS A 352 -9.28 48.98 9.03
N SER A 353 -9.18 49.09 10.34
CA SER A 353 -9.43 50.31 11.13
C SER A 353 -8.20 50.66 11.93
N VAL A 354 -7.80 51.93 11.90
CA VAL A 354 -6.56 52.39 12.51
C VAL A 354 -6.88 53.53 13.47
N GLN A 355 -6.43 53.39 14.71
CA GLN A 355 -6.46 54.42 15.74
C GLN A 355 -5.01 54.72 16.14
N LYS A 356 -4.63 56.00 16.13
CA LYS A 356 -3.30 56.46 16.54
C LYS A 356 -3.43 57.37 17.76
N GLU A 357 -2.60 57.15 18.77
CA GLU A 357 -2.53 57.97 19.98
C GLU A 357 -1.07 58.23 20.35
N GLU A 358 -0.72 59.50 20.51
CA GLU A 358 0.62 59.93 20.92
C GLU A 358 0.68 60.02 22.45
N PHE A 359 1.83 59.65 23.03
CA PHE A 359 2.04 59.75 24.47
C PHE A 359 3.41 60.36 24.77
N PHE A 360 3.58 60.81 26.01
CA PHE A 360 4.80 61.48 26.44
C PHE A 360 5.62 60.60 27.37
N LEU A 361 6.92 60.47 27.10
CA LEU A 361 7.90 59.82 27.97
C LEU A 361 8.89 60.86 28.49
N GLU A 362 9.18 60.83 29.79
CA GLU A 362 10.23 61.67 30.36
C GLU A 362 11.62 61.19 29.90
N PRO A 363 12.59 62.09 29.69
CA PRO A 363 13.95 61.69 29.34
C PRO A 363 14.55 60.77 30.41
N GLN A 364 15.16 59.65 29.99
CA GLN A 364 15.71 58.59 30.86
C GLN A 364 14.66 57.72 31.57
N ASP A 365 13.36 57.92 31.33
CA ASP A 365 12.34 57.02 31.86
C ASP A 365 12.32 55.69 31.12
N THR A 366 11.92 54.63 31.81
CA THR A 366 11.76 53.28 31.24
C THR A 366 10.30 53.02 30.97
N LEU A 367 9.97 52.65 29.74
CA LEU A 367 8.63 52.28 29.32
C LEU A 367 8.32 50.85 29.76
N TYR A 368 7.31 50.67 30.61
CA TYR A 368 6.81 49.36 31.02
C TYR A 368 5.59 49.01 30.18
N VAL A 369 5.63 47.86 29.51
CA VAL A 369 4.50 47.36 28.70
C VAL A 369 4.06 46.02 29.26
N LYS A 370 2.77 45.86 29.51
CA LYS A 370 2.21 44.59 29.98
C LYS A 370 0.87 44.29 29.34
N MET A 371 0.52 43.01 29.28
CA MET A 371 -0.82 42.56 28.94
C MET A 371 -1.66 42.42 30.23
N SER A 372 -2.92 42.82 30.17
CA SER A 372 -3.92 42.55 31.20
C SER A 372 -5.04 41.71 30.64
N TYR A 373 -5.58 40.84 31.49
CA TYR A 373 -6.73 40.01 31.17
C TYR A 373 -7.93 40.44 32.02
N ASP A 374 -9.12 40.10 31.56
CA ASP A 374 -10.35 40.32 32.31
C ASP A 374 -10.80 39.01 33.00
N ASP A 375 -10.90 39.08 34.33
CA ASP A 375 -11.31 37.97 35.20
C ASP A 375 -12.69 37.37 34.83
N TYR A 376 -13.54 38.14 34.14
CA TYR A 376 -14.83 37.67 33.63
C TYR A 376 -14.64 36.65 32.49
N PHE A 377 -13.70 36.88 31.56
CA PHE A 377 -13.55 36.07 30.35
C PHE A 377 -12.53 34.94 30.46
N THR A 378 -11.40 35.21 31.11
CA THR A 378 -10.25 34.30 31.25
C THR A 378 -9.66 34.39 32.66
N LYS A 379 -8.87 33.39 33.04
CA LYS A 379 -8.14 33.35 34.31
C LYS A 379 -6.64 33.57 34.15
N SER A 380 -6.17 33.78 32.91
CA SER A 380 -4.75 33.95 32.63
C SER A 380 -4.52 34.74 31.34
N VAL A 381 -3.41 35.49 31.30
CA VAL A 381 -2.95 36.11 30.05
C VAL A 381 -2.53 35.09 28.99
N TYR A 382 -2.14 33.87 29.41
CA TYR A 382 -1.60 32.80 28.56
C TYR A 382 -2.69 31.89 27.95
N GLU A 383 -3.98 32.19 28.19
CA GLU A 383 -5.07 31.43 27.59
C GLU A 383 -5.31 31.93 26.17
N HIS A 384 -5.13 31.06 25.17
CA HIS A 384 -5.34 31.41 23.77
C HIS A 384 -6.72 30.97 23.28
N GLU A 385 -7.55 31.95 22.96
CA GLU A 385 -8.87 31.73 22.39
C GLU A 385 -8.98 32.47 21.05
N ARG A 386 -9.08 31.71 19.96
CA ARG A 386 -9.29 32.29 18.63
C ARG A 386 -10.61 33.05 18.58
N ALA A 387 -11.67 32.44 19.08
CA ALA A 387 -12.98 33.06 19.23
C ALA A 387 -13.80 32.28 20.28
N LYS A 388 -14.33 32.99 21.25
CA LYS A 388 -15.20 32.46 22.30
C LYS A 388 -16.51 33.24 22.29
N TYR A 389 -17.61 32.52 22.08
CA TYR A 389 -18.96 33.08 22.05
C TYR A 389 -19.51 33.07 23.46
N THR A 390 -19.69 34.24 24.05
CA THR A 390 -20.02 34.43 25.47
C THR A 390 -20.94 35.64 25.67
N HIS A 391 -21.20 36.00 26.91
CA HIS A 391 -21.93 37.21 27.27
C HIS A 391 -20.99 38.24 27.88
N ASP A 392 -21.36 39.51 27.86
CA ASP A 392 -20.69 40.55 28.63
C ASP A 392 -21.25 40.64 30.07
N ALA A 393 -20.72 41.56 30.89
CA ALA A 393 -21.21 41.83 32.24
C ALA A 393 -22.69 42.27 32.29
N ASN A 394 -23.24 42.77 31.18
CA ASN A 394 -24.63 43.19 31.04
C ASN A 394 -25.53 42.09 30.43
N ASN A 395 -25.00 40.88 30.25
CA ASN A 395 -25.68 39.73 29.64
C ASN A 395 -26.04 39.93 28.15
N ASN A 396 -25.27 40.71 27.40
CA ASN A 396 -25.35 40.80 25.94
C ASN A 396 -24.44 39.77 25.28
N GLU A 397 -24.88 39.14 24.19
CA GLU A 397 -24.08 38.18 23.41
C GLU A 397 -22.93 38.88 22.67
N ILE A 398 -21.71 38.43 22.94
CA ILE A 398 -20.48 38.96 22.35
C ILE A 398 -19.54 37.82 21.93
N ILE A 399 -18.60 38.18 21.08
CA ILE A 399 -17.47 37.33 20.69
C ILE A 399 -16.24 37.92 21.35
N PHE A 400 -15.56 37.10 22.14
CA PHE A 400 -14.28 37.37 22.77
C PHE A 400 -13.17 36.68 21.98
N SER A 401 -12.02 37.32 21.81
CA SER A 401 -10.87 36.72 21.14
C SER A 401 -9.58 37.27 21.73
N THR A 402 -8.58 36.40 21.89
CA THR A 402 -7.22 36.77 22.32
C THR A 402 -6.28 36.88 21.13
N LYS A 403 -6.80 37.05 19.91
CA LYS A 403 -6.00 37.26 18.70
C LYS A 403 -5.50 38.71 18.63
N VAL A 404 -4.70 39.06 19.63
CA VAL A 404 -4.01 40.35 19.78
C VAL A 404 -2.53 40.10 19.51
N ARG A 405 -1.88 41.03 18.83
CA ARG A 405 -0.44 41.00 18.56
C ARG A 405 0.16 42.34 18.90
N VAL A 406 1.34 42.32 19.50
CA VAL A 406 2.10 43.50 19.87
C VAL A 406 3.36 43.54 19.03
N HIS A 407 3.65 44.71 18.47
CA HIS A 407 4.79 44.96 17.61
C HIS A 407 5.55 46.15 18.15
N PHE A 408 6.83 45.98 18.43
CA PHE A 408 7.74 47.06 18.79
C PHE A 408 8.45 47.54 17.54
N LEU A 409 8.36 48.85 17.27
CA LEU A 409 8.92 49.48 16.09
C LEU A 409 9.69 50.73 16.48
N ILE A 410 10.69 51.05 15.67
CA ILE A 410 11.47 52.28 15.82
C ILE A 410 10.69 53.44 15.17
N SER A 411 10.51 54.51 15.92
CA SER A 411 9.83 55.72 15.43
C SER A 411 10.80 56.62 14.65
N GLU A 412 10.34 57.14 13.53
CA GLU A 412 11.05 58.21 12.80
C GLU A 412 10.87 59.59 13.46
N THR A 413 9.93 59.71 14.40
CA THR A 413 9.63 60.96 15.10
C THR A 413 10.16 60.92 16.53
N ASP A 414 10.54 62.08 17.07
CA ASP A 414 11.02 62.21 18.46
C ASP A 414 9.93 61.92 19.52
N GLN A 415 8.67 61.79 19.11
CA GLN A 415 7.55 61.44 20.00
C GLN A 415 7.17 59.97 19.83
N PRO A 416 7.01 59.21 20.94
CA PRO A 416 6.48 57.86 20.89
C PRO A 416 4.97 57.88 20.66
N TYR A 417 4.47 56.87 19.96
CA TYR A 417 3.04 56.72 19.73
C TYR A 417 2.63 55.26 19.63
N ILE A 418 1.37 54.99 19.98
CA ILE A 418 0.73 53.70 19.81
C ILE A 418 -0.22 53.78 18.60
N GLN A 419 -0.21 52.74 17.77
CA GLN A 419 -1.13 52.56 16.66
C GLN A 419 -1.86 51.23 16.82
N ILE A 420 -3.17 51.30 17.04
CA ILE A 420 -4.05 50.14 17.10
C ILE A 420 -4.64 49.91 15.70
N GLU A 421 -4.24 48.81 15.07
CA GLU A 421 -4.82 48.33 13.82
C GLU A 421 -5.77 47.17 14.10
N LYS A 422 -7.05 47.39 13.85
CA LYS A 422 -8.11 46.38 13.92
C LYS A 422 -8.34 45.88 12.51
N SER A 423 -8.23 44.58 12.27
CA SER A 423 -8.48 43.97 10.96
C SER A 423 -9.60 42.94 11.03
N ALA A 424 -10.35 42.79 9.94
CA ALA A 424 -11.37 41.76 9.78
C ALA A 424 -11.55 41.42 8.30
N THR A 425 -12.04 40.22 8.00
CA THR A 425 -12.41 39.83 6.64
C THR A 425 -13.92 40.00 6.40
N GLY A 426 -14.31 40.13 5.14
CA GLY A 426 -15.72 40.16 4.77
C GLY A 426 -16.04 39.96 3.29
N LYS A 427 -17.33 39.95 2.99
CA LYS A 427 -17.85 39.67 1.64
C LYS A 427 -17.62 40.81 0.64
N SER A 428 -17.21 41.96 1.14
CA SER A 428 -16.87 43.18 0.40
C SER A 428 -15.98 44.05 1.28
N HIS A 429 -15.21 44.96 0.68
CA HIS A 429 -14.42 45.94 1.44
C HIS A 429 -15.23 46.72 2.48
N LYS A 430 -16.48 47.09 2.15
CA LYS A 430 -17.36 47.79 3.10
C LYS A 430 -17.74 46.91 4.29
N ASP A 431 -18.13 45.65 4.02
CA ASP A 431 -18.49 44.69 5.08
C ASP A 431 -17.30 44.37 6.00
N ALA A 432 -16.11 44.20 5.42
CA ALA A 432 -14.87 43.97 6.16
C ALA A 432 -14.48 45.20 7.00
N LYS A 433 -14.60 46.41 6.42
CA LYS A 433 -14.35 47.67 7.13
C LYS A 433 -15.32 47.89 8.29
N ASP A 434 -16.62 47.75 8.03
CA ASP A 434 -17.66 47.86 9.04
C ASP A 434 -17.40 46.85 10.20
N ARG A 435 -16.96 45.62 9.92
CA ARG A 435 -16.54 44.66 10.96
C ARG A 435 -15.32 45.14 11.75
N SER A 436 -14.28 45.60 11.06
CA SER A 436 -13.06 46.08 11.72
C SER A 436 -13.31 47.29 12.63
N ASP A 437 -14.24 48.17 12.25
CA ASP A 437 -14.62 49.34 13.04
C ASP A 437 -15.41 48.97 14.30
N ASN A 438 -16.12 47.84 14.29
CA ASN A 438 -16.89 47.34 15.44
C ASN A 438 -16.08 46.41 16.37
N ILE A 439 -14.76 46.31 16.17
CA ILE A 439 -13.87 45.64 17.13
C ILE A 439 -13.63 46.58 18.31
N ASN A 440 -14.00 46.14 19.50
CA ASN A 440 -13.78 46.84 20.76
C ASN A 440 -12.49 46.33 21.38
N TYR A 441 -11.46 47.18 21.36
CA TYR A 441 -10.16 46.93 21.98
C TYR A 441 -9.86 48.10 22.91
N HIS A 442 -9.44 47.79 24.13
CA HIS A 442 -9.11 48.80 25.13
C HIS A 442 -7.64 48.68 25.54
N PHE A 443 -7.06 49.83 25.87
CA PHE A 443 -5.71 49.98 26.36
C PHE A 443 -5.67 51.22 27.25
N GLU A 444 -4.71 51.26 28.17
CA GLU A 444 -4.54 52.36 29.10
C GLU A 444 -3.07 52.81 29.13
N ILE A 445 -2.85 54.12 29.00
CA ILE A 445 -1.52 54.73 29.09
C ILE A 445 -1.47 55.58 30.37
N GLN A 446 -0.61 55.18 31.31
CA GLN A 446 -0.35 55.90 32.55
C GLN A 446 1.12 56.29 32.64
N LYS A 447 1.47 57.49 32.15
CA LYS A 447 2.85 58.01 32.08
C LYS A 447 3.77 57.06 31.29
N ASN A 448 4.62 56.31 31.99
CA ASN A 448 5.58 55.35 31.46
C ASN A 448 5.09 53.90 31.52
N LYS A 449 3.81 53.66 31.84
CA LYS A 449 3.21 52.33 31.87
C LYS A 449 2.12 52.23 30.81
N ILE A 450 2.23 51.24 29.94
CA ILE A 450 1.20 50.88 28.96
C ILE A 450 0.60 49.54 29.39
N ASN A 451 -0.70 49.55 29.59
CA ASN A 451 -1.49 48.36 29.85
C ASN A 451 -2.33 48.03 28.62
N LEU A 452 -2.08 46.87 28.03
CA LEU A 452 -2.76 46.39 26.83
C LEU A 452 -3.71 45.27 27.20
N ASP A 453 -4.96 45.30 26.75
CA ASP A 453 -5.82 44.14 26.94
C ASP A 453 -5.28 42.97 26.09
N ASN A 454 -5.29 41.77 26.66
CA ASN A 454 -4.92 40.53 25.95
C ASN A 454 -6.05 40.01 25.05
N TYR A 455 -7.15 40.76 24.97
CA TYR A 455 -8.35 40.38 24.26
C TYR A 455 -8.99 41.58 23.57
N PHE A 456 -9.85 41.27 22.60
CA PHE A 456 -10.83 42.22 22.09
C PHE A 456 -12.22 41.58 22.10
N THR A 457 -13.24 42.42 22.04
CA THR A 457 -14.63 41.97 21.93
C THR A 457 -15.31 42.55 20.69
N THR A 458 -16.32 41.87 20.20
CA THR A 458 -17.22 42.37 19.16
C THR A 458 -18.62 41.82 19.39
N ASP A 459 -19.65 42.56 18.97
CA ASP A 459 -21.03 42.07 19.03
C ASP A 459 -21.18 40.75 18.27
N PHE A 460 -22.01 39.84 18.80
CA PHE A 460 -22.32 38.55 18.18
C PHE A 460 -22.81 38.69 16.72
N LYS A 461 -23.57 39.76 16.43
CA LYS A 461 -24.10 40.06 15.09
C LYS A 461 -23.01 40.25 14.02
N ASN A 462 -21.80 40.65 14.42
CA ASN A 462 -20.71 40.94 13.49
C ASN A 462 -20.08 39.67 12.93
N LYS A 463 -20.25 38.54 13.63
CA LYS A 463 -19.70 37.20 13.36
C LYS A 463 -18.17 37.17 13.36
N PHE A 464 -17.57 36.05 13.76
CA PHE A 464 -16.11 35.90 13.70
C PHE A 464 -15.64 35.57 12.27
N ARG A 465 -14.77 36.40 11.71
CA ARG A 465 -14.25 36.45 10.34
C ARG A 465 -12.83 37.03 10.37
N ASP A 466 -11.91 36.24 10.92
CA ASP A 466 -10.50 36.58 11.10
C ASP A 466 -10.27 37.96 11.73
N GLN A 467 -11.11 38.34 12.70
CA GLN A 467 -10.84 39.56 13.47
C GLN A 467 -9.52 39.40 14.22
N GLU A 468 -8.76 40.48 14.22
CA GLU A 468 -7.46 40.55 14.87
C GLU A 468 -7.17 42.00 15.25
N VAL A 469 -6.40 42.17 16.32
CA VAL A 469 -5.88 43.48 16.74
C VAL A 469 -4.36 43.42 16.71
N ASN A 470 -3.74 44.31 15.92
CA ASN A 470 -2.32 44.54 15.92
C ASN A 470 -2.04 45.88 16.63
N VAL A 471 -1.27 45.82 17.70
CA VAL A 471 -0.83 46.95 18.50
C VAL A 471 0.60 47.26 18.10
N TYR A 472 0.82 48.40 17.45
CA TYR A 472 2.16 48.85 17.09
C TYR A 472 2.62 49.94 18.04
N LEU A 473 3.71 49.69 18.75
CA LEU A 473 4.38 50.65 19.63
C LEU A 473 5.58 51.23 18.90
N TYR A 474 5.46 52.49 18.46
CA TYR A 474 6.53 53.21 17.79
C TYR A 474 7.31 54.03 18.82
N LEU A 475 8.59 53.73 18.96
CA LEU A 475 9.43 54.26 20.04
C LEU A 475 10.64 54.99 19.47
N PRO A 476 10.92 56.24 19.91
CA PRO A 476 12.07 57.00 19.44
C PRO A 476 13.37 56.42 19.98
N LYS A 477 14.46 56.74 19.29
CA LYS A 477 15.82 56.33 19.65
C LYS A 477 16.18 56.76 21.07
N GLY A 478 16.85 55.88 21.81
CA GLY A 478 17.32 56.11 23.18
C GLY A 478 16.28 55.84 24.27
N VAL A 479 15.05 55.44 23.94
CA VAL A 479 14.05 55.01 24.92
C VAL A 479 14.44 53.65 25.51
N HIS A 480 14.31 53.52 26.83
CA HIS A 480 14.42 52.23 27.52
C HIS A 480 13.04 51.56 27.62
N ILE A 481 12.99 50.26 27.43
CA ILE A 481 11.76 49.45 27.46
C ILE A 481 11.98 48.27 28.38
N LYS A 482 10.97 47.97 29.20
CA LYS A 482 10.92 46.79 30.04
C LYS A 482 9.58 46.07 29.83
N PRO A 483 9.50 45.13 28.87
CA PRO A 483 8.31 44.33 28.63
C PRO A 483 8.08 43.36 29.80
N ASP A 484 6.85 43.29 30.30
CA ASP A 484 6.45 42.27 31.27
C ASP A 484 6.45 40.88 30.61
N LYS A 485 6.55 39.83 31.43
CA LYS A 485 6.52 38.43 30.96
C LYS A 485 5.27 38.12 30.13
N SER A 486 4.15 38.78 30.44
CA SER A 486 2.90 38.64 29.70
C SER A 486 2.98 39.07 28.23
N ILE A 487 4.01 39.80 27.80
CA ILE A 487 4.20 40.24 26.41
C ILE A 487 4.72 39.11 25.51
N GLN A 488 5.42 38.12 26.07
CA GLN A 488 6.11 37.07 25.30
C GLN A 488 5.20 36.34 24.32
N ASP A 489 3.99 35.98 24.78
CA ASP A 489 3.02 35.24 23.97
C ASP A 489 2.29 36.12 22.93
N PHE A 490 2.47 37.44 23.00
CA PHE A 490 1.79 38.42 22.15
C PHE A 490 2.76 39.18 21.24
N ASP A 491 4.06 39.13 21.51
CA ASP A 491 5.07 39.77 20.67
C ASP A 491 5.09 39.11 19.29
N TRP A 492 5.01 39.97 18.27
CA TRP A 492 5.03 39.61 16.87
C TRP A 492 5.96 40.54 16.09
N SER A 493 6.92 41.15 16.80
CA SER A 493 7.95 42.00 16.22
C SER A 493 8.83 41.18 15.27
N ASP A 494 9.45 41.85 14.29
CA ASP A 494 10.50 41.20 13.49
C ASP A 494 11.72 41.01 14.40
N ASN A 495 12.23 39.78 14.54
CA ASN A 495 13.40 39.48 15.38
C ASN A 495 14.63 40.32 15.00
N LYS A 496 14.71 40.84 13.76
CA LYS A 496 15.77 41.78 13.37
C LYS A 496 15.63 43.15 14.01
N ILE A 497 14.41 43.55 14.35
CA ILE A 497 14.11 44.83 15.00
C ILE A 497 14.10 44.62 16.52
N PHE A 498 13.47 43.55 16.99
CA PHE A 498 13.35 43.28 18.40
C PHE A 498 13.29 41.78 18.66
N ASP A 499 14.38 41.24 19.19
CA ASP A 499 14.46 39.86 19.64
C ASP A 499 14.18 39.82 21.14
N LEU A 500 12.95 39.43 21.50
CA LEU A 500 12.49 39.42 22.88
C LEU A 500 12.95 38.13 23.59
N HIS A 501 13.80 38.29 24.59
CA HIS A 501 14.24 37.15 25.41
C HIS A 501 13.07 36.52 26.19
N HIS A 502 13.10 35.19 26.35
CA HIS A 502 12.13 34.41 27.14
C HIS A 502 11.99 34.83 28.62
N ASN A 503 12.89 35.65 29.17
CA ASN A 503 12.78 36.22 30.53
C ASN A 503 12.72 37.76 30.47
N SER A 504 11.92 38.28 29.53
CA SER A 504 11.78 39.70 29.24
C SER A 504 11.50 40.60 30.45
N ASP A 505 10.85 40.09 31.50
CA ASP A 505 10.55 40.83 32.73
C ASP A 505 11.77 41.11 33.61
N GLU A 506 12.88 40.40 33.38
CA GLU A 506 14.13 40.59 34.09
C GLU A 506 14.97 41.70 33.45
N TYR A 507 14.94 41.79 32.12
CA TYR A 507 15.85 42.62 31.32
C TYR A 507 15.29 43.99 30.92
N ILE A 508 16.20 44.89 30.53
CA ILE A 508 15.92 46.23 30.01
C ILE A 508 16.48 46.31 28.59
N TYR A 509 15.66 46.80 27.68
CA TYR A 509 16.00 47.00 26.29
C TYR A 509 16.12 48.48 25.97
N GLN A 510 16.94 48.82 24.97
CA GLN A 510 17.11 50.18 24.50
C GLN A 510 16.88 50.27 22.99
N VAL A 511 16.11 51.26 22.56
CA VAL A 511 15.92 51.55 21.14
C VAL A 511 17.21 52.14 20.56
N ALA A 512 17.91 51.37 19.73
CA ALA A 512 19.11 51.82 19.02
C ALA A 512 18.73 52.37 17.62
N ASP A 513 19.70 52.40 16.69
CA ASP A 513 19.49 53.00 15.38
C ASP A 513 18.57 52.19 14.46
N ASP A 514 18.78 50.88 14.41
CA ASP A 514 18.10 49.94 13.50
C ASP A 514 17.45 48.75 14.23
N GLU A 515 17.74 48.56 15.51
CA GLU A 515 17.23 47.46 16.34
C GLU A 515 17.00 47.92 17.80
N ILE A 516 16.28 47.11 18.57
CA ILE A 516 16.03 47.27 20.00
C ILE A 516 16.91 46.26 20.73
N VAL A 517 17.96 46.76 21.37
CA VAL A 517 19.05 45.95 21.95
C VAL A 517 18.79 45.68 23.42
N CYS A 518 18.99 44.44 23.86
CA CYS A 518 18.99 44.11 25.28
C CYS A 518 20.27 44.63 25.96
N LEU A 519 20.14 45.36 27.07
CA LEU A 519 21.28 45.97 27.77
C LEU A 519 21.92 45.04 28.81
N ASP A 520 21.15 44.11 29.38
CA ASP A 520 21.52 43.30 30.53
C ASP A 520 21.19 41.80 30.37
N CYS A 521 20.93 41.35 29.14
CA CYS A 521 20.75 39.93 28.84
C CYS A 521 22.06 39.13 29.05
N PRO A 522 21.98 37.90 29.58
CA PRO A 522 23.13 37.02 29.73
C PRO A 522 23.72 36.67 28.36
N SER A 523 25.04 36.58 28.29
CA SER A 523 25.79 36.33 27.05
C SER A 523 25.65 34.91 26.50
N ASP A 524 25.01 34.00 27.24
CA ASP A 524 25.14 32.55 27.08
C ASP A 524 23.80 31.80 26.88
N GLU A 525 22.66 32.50 26.83
CA GLU A 525 21.34 31.89 26.64
C GLU A 525 20.60 32.54 25.48
N ASP A 526 21.02 32.20 24.26
CA ASP A 526 20.17 31.98 23.07
C ASP A 526 20.99 32.24 21.81
N ASP A 527 21.56 31.16 21.27
CA ASP A 527 21.69 30.95 19.83
C ASP A 527 21.79 29.43 19.64
N PHE A 528 20.62 28.77 19.55
CA PHE A 528 20.54 27.58 18.69
C PHE A 528 20.61 28.08 17.24
N ASP A 529 21.77 28.61 16.90
CA ASP A 529 22.14 28.92 15.53
C ASP A 529 22.08 27.58 14.80
N PHE A 530 21.19 27.48 13.83
CA PHE A 530 21.24 26.39 12.85
C PHE A 530 22.37 26.70 11.86
N ASP A 531 23.54 27.06 12.39
CA ASP A 531 24.72 27.29 11.61
C ASP A 531 25.28 25.94 11.21
N GLU A 532 25.22 25.75 9.90
CA GLU A 532 25.88 24.75 9.09
C GLU A 532 27.20 24.31 9.73
N ILE A 533 27.21 23.14 10.40
CA ILE A 533 28.40 22.55 11.04
C ILE A 533 29.48 22.39 9.96
N THR A 534 30.32 23.39 9.86
CA THR A 534 31.48 23.44 8.99
C THR A 534 32.68 23.93 9.78
N ASP A 535 32.89 23.38 10.98
CA ASP A 535 34.20 23.50 11.61
C ASP A 535 34.73 22.22 12.28
N THR A 536 35.94 21.89 11.80
CA THR A 536 36.98 20.98 12.30
C THR A 536 36.69 20.10 13.53
N ILE A 537 36.28 18.86 13.29
CA ILE A 537 36.36 17.79 14.29
C ILE A 537 37.80 17.22 14.28
N ASN A 538 38.57 17.57 15.32
CA ASN A 538 39.78 16.82 15.73
C ASN A 538 39.49 16.21 17.11
N GLU A 539 38.79 15.08 17.14
CA GLU A 539 38.44 14.39 18.37
C GLU A 539 39.32 13.15 18.58
N ASN A 540 39.84 13.01 19.81
CA ASN A 540 40.51 11.80 20.28
C ASN A 540 39.61 11.10 21.28
N VAL A 541 39.17 9.88 20.96
CA VAL A 541 38.34 9.05 21.83
C VAL A 541 39.14 7.81 22.25
N SER A 542 39.30 7.61 23.56
CA SER A 542 39.96 6.44 24.14
C SER A 542 38.96 5.52 24.84
N LEU A 543 38.85 4.27 24.37
CA LEU A 543 37.99 3.24 24.97
C LEU A 543 38.86 2.16 25.62
N LYS A 544 38.66 1.91 26.93
CA LYS A 544 39.28 0.79 27.64
C LYS A 544 38.31 -0.36 27.79
N ILE A 545 38.63 -1.51 27.19
CA ILE A 545 37.84 -2.74 27.35
C ILE A 545 38.80 -3.87 27.71
N ASN A 546 38.57 -4.53 28.86
CA ASN A 546 39.34 -5.69 29.34
C ASN A 546 40.87 -5.50 29.31
N ASN A 547 41.37 -4.41 29.90
CA ASN A 547 42.79 -4.02 29.95
C ASN A 547 43.47 -3.74 28.59
N LYS A 548 42.73 -3.65 27.49
CA LYS A 548 43.23 -3.14 26.21
C LYS A 548 42.70 -1.74 25.96
N GLU A 549 43.58 -0.85 25.53
CA GLU A 549 43.24 0.55 25.28
C GLU A 549 43.14 0.78 23.77
N LEU A 550 41.98 1.27 23.32
CA LEU A 550 41.68 1.51 21.92
C LEU A 550 41.53 3.01 21.73
N ASN A 551 42.52 3.62 21.08
CA ASN A 551 42.56 5.04 20.80
C ASN A 551 42.15 5.28 19.35
N ILE A 552 41.06 6.03 19.17
CA ILE A 552 40.54 6.43 17.87
C ILE A 552 40.78 7.93 17.74
N ASN A 553 41.61 8.30 16.76
CA ASN A 553 41.87 9.68 16.41
C ASN A 553 41.18 9.96 15.08
N VAL A 554 40.20 10.86 15.09
CA VAL A 554 39.46 11.26 13.89
C VAL A 554 39.96 12.63 13.46
N LYS A 555 40.52 12.70 12.26
CA LYS A 555 40.85 13.94 11.56
C LYS A 555 39.97 14.05 10.31
N LYS A 556 39.84 15.27 9.79
CA LYS A 556 38.99 15.64 8.64
C LYS A 556 38.98 14.63 7.48
N ASP A 557 40.11 13.98 7.18
CA ASP A 557 40.26 13.03 6.06
C ASP A 557 40.82 11.64 6.44
N GLU A 558 41.07 11.36 7.73
CA GLU A 558 41.67 10.08 8.16
C GLU A 558 41.15 9.63 9.54
N ILE A 559 40.81 8.34 9.65
CA ILE A 559 40.53 7.67 10.93
C ILE A 559 41.72 6.78 11.28
N ASN A 560 42.41 7.08 12.37
CA ASN A 560 43.56 6.32 12.83
C ASN A 560 43.22 5.57 14.12
N ILE A 561 43.13 4.24 14.03
CA ILE A 561 42.79 3.36 15.17
C ILE A 561 44.06 2.68 15.65
N LYS A 562 44.48 2.97 16.89
CA LYS A 562 45.61 2.31 17.56
C LYS A 562 45.11 1.51 18.76
N THR A 563 45.43 0.22 18.77
CA THR A 563 45.23 -0.67 19.91
C THR A 563 46.53 -0.79 20.70
N LYS A 564 46.45 -0.67 22.03
CA LYS A 564 47.57 -0.84 22.96
C LYS A 564 47.31 -1.98 23.93
#